data_AF-T1HUN5-F1
#
_entry.id   AF-T1HUN5-F1
#
_cell.length_a   1.000
_cell.length_b   1.000
_cell.length_c   1.000
_cell.angle_alpha   90.00
_cell.angle_beta   90.00
_cell.angle_gamma   90.00
#
_symmetry.space_group_name_H-M   'P 1'
#
loop_
_entity.id
_entity.type
_entity.pdbx_description
1 polymer ?
#
loop_
_entity_poly.entity_id
_entity_poly.type
_entity_poly.pdbx_seq_one_letter_code
_entity_poly.pdbx_strand_id
1 'polypeptide(L)'
;MGFEINRFTGEVDDELLCPICSGVLEEPLQAPACEHAFCSACIHEWISRQPTCPVDRQSITQLRPVPRILRNLLARLSITCDNAMYGCQAVLKLDALSSHLSECEHNPKKPVPCEQGCGLIIPMDELKDHNCVRELRALIHNQQQKIQDFQQEIADQRFQINEQKRELYILKDFMRAMRVSNPTMRALADDMERDEVVRWSNSLARARVTRWGGMISTPDDILQAVIKRSLADSGCPAHIVDDLMEKCHERSWPLGLSSLETRQNNRRQYESYVCKRIPGKQAVVVLACDNPHINEDMMADPGLVMIFAHGIE
;
A
#
# COMPACT_ATOMS: atom_id res chain seq x y z
N MET A 1 33.18 20.92 5.48
CA MET A 1 34.64 21.13 5.37
C MET A 1 35.13 21.38 6.79
N GLY A 2 36.39 21.07 7.09
CA GLY A 2 36.93 21.01 8.45
C GLY A 2 36.56 22.20 9.36
N PHE A 3 36.58 21.96 10.68
CA PHE A 3 36.19 22.97 11.66
C PHE A 3 37.17 24.15 11.68
N GLU A 4 36.64 25.37 11.81
CA GLU A 4 37.45 26.58 11.94
C GLU A 4 38.29 26.56 13.22
N ILE A 5 39.60 26.80 13.11
CA ILE A 5 40.54 26.73 14.23
C ILE A 5 40.16 27.70 15.36
N ASN A 6 39.68 28.90 14.99
CA ASN A 6 39.32 29.96 15.95
C ASN A 6 38.19 29.59 16.92
N ARG A 7 37.46 28.49 16.65
CA ARG A 7 36.40 27.99 17.53
C ARG A 7 36.93 27.13 18.66
N PHE A 8 38.17 26.66 18.58
CA PHE A 8 38.74 25.79 19.61
C PHE A 8 39.36 26.62 20.73
N THR A 9 39.13 26.18 21.97
CA THR A 9 39.73 26.80 23.15
C THR A 9 41.07 26.12 23.44
N GLY A 10 42.17 26.85 23.29
CA GLY A 10 43.53 26.35 23.48
C GLY A 10 44.26 26.12 22.15
N GLU A 11 45.49 25.61 22.23
CA GLU A 11 46.28 25.27 21.05
C GLU A 11 45.78 23.97 20.42
N VAL A 12 45.59 23.98 19.10
CA VAL A 12 45.28 22.79 18.31
C VAL A 12 46.57 22.34 17.65
N ASP A 13 46.91 21.06 17.82
CA ASP A 13 48.08 20.45 17.20
C ASP A 13 47.94 20.45 15.66
N ASP A 14 49.01 20.83 14.96
CA ASP A 14 49.07 20.88 13.51
C ASP A 14 48.79 19.50 12.86
N GLU A 15 49.08 18.39 13.56
CA GLU A 15 48.75 17.03 13.11
C GLU A 15 47.24 16.76 13.02
N LEU A 16 46.41 17.61 13.65
CA LEU A 16 44.95 17.52 13.62
C LEU A 16 44.31 18.41 12.54
N LEU A 17 45.12 19.11 11.75
CA LEU A 17 44.67 19.99 10.68
C LEU A 17 44.62 19.26 9.34
N CYS A 18 43.59 19.54 8.56
CA CYS A 18 43.46 19.03 7.21
C CYS A 18 44.37 19.82 6.25
N PRO A 19 45.27 19.16 5.50
CA PRO A 19 46.14 19.86 4.54
C PRO A 19 45.41 20.55 3.38
N ILE A 20 44.14 20.19 3.11
CA ILE A 20 43.35 20.74 2.00
C ILE A 20 42.63 22.03 2.41
N CYS A 21 41.89 21.99 3.53
CA CYS A 21 41.08 23.13 3.97
C CYS A 21 41.72 23.93 5.13
N SER A 22 42.87 23.48 5.64
CA SER A 22 43.59 24.08 6.77
C SER A 22 42.76 24.23 8.06
N GLY A 23 41.65 23.51 8.17
CA GLY A 23 40.80 23.47 9.37
C GLY A 23 41.03 22.18 10.15
N VAL A 24 40.51 22.12 11.38
CA VAL A 24 40.56 20.90 12.20
C VAL A 24 39.75 19.80 11.52
N LEU A 25 40.32 18.59 11.49
CA LEU A 25 39.77 17.43 10.79
C LEU A 25 38.31 17.12 11.18
N GLU A 26 37.41 17.18 10.19
CA GLU A 26 35.99 16.79 10.29
C GLU A 26 35.77 15.45 9.58
N GLU A 27 35.19 14.48 10.30
CA GLU A 27 35.00 13.09 9.83
C GLU A 27 36.22 12.53 9.08
N PRO A 28 37.39 12.44 9.73
CA PRO A 28 38.64 12.26 9.02
C PRO A 28 38.82 10.87 8.42
N LEU A 29 39.38 10.86 7.20
CA LEU A 29 39.80 9.70 6.46
C LEU A 29 41.31 9.73 6.21
N GLN A 30 41.91 8.56 6.11
CA GLN A 30 43.34 8.36 5.91
C GLN A 30 43.62 7.64 4.60
N ALA A 31 44.66 8.07 3.90
CA ALA A 31 45.24 7.33 2.77
C ALA A 31 46.09 6.15 3.31
N PRO A 32 45.81 4.87 2.97
CA PRO A 32 46.47 3.73 3.60
C PRO A 32 47.97 3.58 3.29
N ALA A 33 48.43 4.10 2.15
CA ALA A 33 49.81 3.93 1.70
C ALA A 33 50.77 4.96 2.32
N CYS A 34 50.29 6.19 2.55
CA CYS A 34 51.10 7.32 3.03
C CYS A 34 50.63 7.91 4.36
N GLU A 35 49.56 7.37 4.94
CA GLU A 35 49.05 7.71 6.27
C GLU A 35 48.61 9.17 6.49
N HIS A 36 48.57 10.00 5.44
CA HIS A 36 48.03 11.36 5.50
C HIS A 36 46.51 11.35 5.74
N ALA A 37 46.06 12.21 6.66
CA ALA A 37 44.66 12.35 7.05
C ALA A 37 44.03 13.63 6.48
N PHE A 38 42.76 13.54 6.11
CA PHE A 38 41.99 14.62 5.50
C PHE A 38 40.54 14.58 5.98
N CYS A 39 39.83 15.70 5.91
CA CYS A 39 38.38 15.70 6.09
C CYS A 39 37.72 14.85 4.99
N SER A 40 36.70 14.05 5.33
CA SER A 40 36.00 13.18 4.37
C SER A 40 35.57 13.93 3.11
N ALA A 41 34.88 15.06 3.27
CA ALA A 41 34.42 15.88 2.14
C ALA A 41 35.58 16.40 1.27
N CYS A 42 36.67 16.86 1.89
CA CYS A 42 37.81 17.45 1.18
C CYS A 42 38.53 16.41 0.32
N ILE A 43 38.79 15.22 0.87
CA ILE A 43 39.49 14.17 0.11
C ILE A 43 38.60 13.57 -0.97
N HIS A 44 37.29 13.41 -0.72
CA HIS A 44 36.36 12.94 -1.74
C HIS A 44 36.25 13.89 -2.93
N GLU A 45 36.22 15.21 -2.69
CA GLU A 45 36.25 16.18 -3.78
C GLU A 45 37.56 16.08 -4.57
N TRP A 46 38.71 15.96 -3.90
CA TRP A 46 40.00 15.84 -4.56
C TRP A 46 40.10 14.59 -5.44
N ILE A 47 39.80 13.40 -4.89
CA ILE A 47 39.93 12.13 -5.61
C ILE A 47 38.96 12.03 -6.79
N SER A 48 37.83 12.73 -6.75
CA SER A 48 36.89 12.81 -7.88
C SER A 48 37.52 13.45 -9.12
N ARG A 49 38.52 14.32 -8.92
CA ARG A 49 39.28 14.99 -9.98
C ARG A 49 40.59 14.26 -10.27
N GLN A 50 41.31 13.88 -9.21
CA GLN A 50 42.63 13.25 -9.29
C GLN A 50 42.79 12.23 -8.15
N PRO A 51 42.84 10.91 -8.44
CA PRO A 51 42.92 9.86 -7.42
C PRO A 51 44.34 9.71 -6.86
N THR A 52 44.91 10.82 -6.37
CA THR A 52 46.24 10.90 -5.76
C THR A 52 46.17 11.66 -4.44
N CYS A 53 47.13 11.41 -3.55
CA CYS A 53 47.26 12.13 -2.31
C CYS A 53 47.65 13.59 -2.55
N PRO A 54 46.95 14.58 -1.98
CA PRO A 54 47.29 16.00 -2.11
C PRO A 54 48.69 16.37 -1.60
N VAL A 55 49.24 15.59 -0.66
CA VAL A 55 50.51 15.91 0.01
C VAL A 55 51.71 15.34 -0.74
N ASP A 56 51.67 14.06 -1.10
CA ASP A 56 52.82 13.32 -1.66
C ASP A 56 52.57 12.68 -3.03
N ARG A 57 51.38 12.92 -3.62
CA ARG A 57 50.96 12.46 -4.95
C ARG A 57 50.90 10.95 -5.13
N GLN A 58 50.97 10.17 -4.06
CA GLN A 58 50.77 8.71 -4.14
C GLN A 58 49.34 8.37 -4.59
N SER A 59 49.19 7.30 -5.38
CA SER A 59 47.87 6.86 -5.86
C SER A 59 46.98 6.42 -4.69
N ILE A 60 45.74 6.90 -4.65
CA ILE A 60 44.73 6.53 -3.65
C ILE A 60 43.70 5.62 -4.32
N THR A 61 43.71 4.34 -3.96
CA THR A 61 42.71 3.36 -4.42
C THR A 61 41.52 3.24 -3.47
N GLN A 62 41.75 3.40 -2.16
CA GLN A 62 40.72 3.32 -1.13
C GLN A 62 41.11 4.20 0.06
N LEU A 63 40.11 4.76 0.74
CA LEU A 63 40.28 5.51 1.99
C LEU A 63 39.89 4.63 3.17
N ARG A 64 40.47 4.90 4.35
CA ARG A 64 40.13 4.20 5.60
C ARG A 64 39.86 5.20 6.71
N PRO A 65 39.07 4.84 7.73
CA PRO A 65 38.96 5.66 8.93
C PRO A 65 40.33 5.84 9.59
N VAL A 66 40.63 7.04 10.09
CA VAL A 66 41.88 7.31 10.82
C VAL A 66 42.00 6.44 12.08
N PRO A 67 43.22 6.16 12.59
CA PRO A 67 43.43 5.38 13.80
C PRO A 67 42.67 5.93 15.02
N ARG A 68 42.30 5.03 15.95
CA ARG A 68 41.54 5.40 17.15
C ARG A 68 42.22 6.48 17.98
N ILE A 69 43.56 6.50 18.04
CA ILE A 69 44.31 7.50 18.78
C ILE A 69 44.04 8.91 18.24
N LEU A 70 44.01 9.10 16.91
CA LEU A 70 43.72 10.38 16.28
C LEU A 70 42.28 10.82 16.54
N ARG A 71 41.32 9.88 16.45
CA ARG A 71 39.91 10.16 16.81
C ARG A 71 39.76 10.57 18.26
N ASN A 72 40.47 9.93 19.17
CA ASN A 72 40.45 10.27 20.60
C ASN A 72 41.12 11.64 20.88
N LEU A 73 42.15 12.01 20.13
CA LEU A 73 42.78 13.33 20.21
C LEU A 73 41.79 14.41 19.77
N LEU A 74 41.17 14.24 18.61
CA LEU A 74 40.12 15.13 18.10
C LEU A 74 38.94 15.26 19.07
N ALA A 75 38.43 14.14 19.59
CA ALA A 75 37.32 14.12 20.54
C ALA A 75 37.59 14.94 21.81
N ARG A 76 38.85 15.00 22.27
CA ARG A 76 39.23 15.74 23.48
C ARG A 76 39.42 17.24 23.28
N LEU A 77 39.46 17.71 22.03
CA LEU A 77 39.52 19.14 21.76
C LEU A 77 38.28 19.83 22.30
N SER A 78 38.46 21.02 22.88
CA SER A 78 37.37 21.83 23.39
C SER A 78 37.00 22.88 22.35
N ILE A 79 35.72 22.96 21.99
CA ILE A 79 35.19 23.83 20.92
C ILE A 79 33.99 24.64 21.42
N THR A 80 33.84 25.85 20.89
CA THR A 80 32.66 26.69 21.06
C THR A 80 31.54 26.28 20.11
N CYS A 81 30.30 26.34 20.59
CA CYS A 81 29.10 26.09 19.78
C CYS A 81 29.03 27.03 18.55
N ASP A 82 28.52 26.53 17.42
CA ASP A 82 28.24 27.33 16.22
C ASP A 82 27.31 28.52 16.51
N ASN A 83 26.41 28.34 17.48
CA ASN A 83 25.44 29.35 17.87
C ASN A 83 26.00 30.36 18.89
N ALA A 84 27.33 30.49 19.02
CA ALA A 84 27.95 31.46 19.93
C ALA A 84 27.54 32.91 19.60
N MET A 85 27.41 33.23 18.31
CA MET A 85 26.91 34.54 17.86
C MET A 85 25.46 34.82 18.27
N TYR A 86 24.67 33.78 18.54
CA TYR A 86 23.27 33.88 18.98
C TYR A 86 23.14 33.80 20.51
N GLY A 87 24.25 33.73 21.25
CA GLY A 87 24.27 33.75 22.72
C GLY A 87 24.69 32.43 23.37
N CYS A 88 24.97 31.36 22.61
CA CYS A 88 25.45 30.12 23.20
C CYS A 88 26.89 30.23 23.70
N GLN A 89 27.09 30.28 25.02
CA GLN A 89 28.44 30.35 25.62
C GLN A 89 29.02 28.96 25.95
N ALA A 90 28.41 27.89 25.44
CA ALA A 90 28.85 26.53 25.73
C ALA A 90 30.23 26.26 25.11
N VAL A 91 31.18 25.85 25.96
CA VAL A 91 32.46 25.25 25.57
C VAL A 91 32.38 23.77 25.91
N LEU A 92 32.51 22.92 24.91
CA LEU A 92 32.29 21.48 25.05
C LEU A 92 33.35 20.68 24.29
N LYS A 93 33.44 19.39 24.58
CA LYS A 93 34.29 18.48 23.83
C LYS A 93 33.73 18.27 22.42
N LEU A 94 34.63 18.12 21.44
CA LEU A 94 34.24 18.01 20.03
C LEU A 94 33.30 16.84 19.76
N ASP A 95 33.45 15.73 20.49
CA ASP A 95 32.56 14.56 20.42
C ASP A 95 31.13 14.83 20.90
N ALA A 96 30.95 15.79 21.80
CA ALA A 96 29.65 16.25 22.31
C ALA A 96 29.02 17.38 21.49
N LEU A 97 29.70 17.87 20.43
CA LEU A 97 29.22 19.00 19.64
C LEU A 97 27.92 18.69 18.90
N SER A 98 27.86 17.51 18.27
CA SER A 98 26.69 17.10 17.49
C SER A 98 25.43 17.00 18.35
N SER A 99 25.52 16.39 19.54
CA SER A 99 24.40 16.28 20.48
C SER A 99 23.98 17.64 21.04
N HIS A 100 24.95 18.50 21.37
CA HIS A 100 24.64 19.86 21.79
C HIS A 100 23.90 20.64 20.69
N LEU A 101 24.34 20.60 19.43
CA LEU A 101 23.71 21.33 18.34
C LEU A 101 22.25 20.92 18.09
N SER A 102 21.90 19.64 18.30
CA SER A 102 20.51 19.19 18.21
C SER A 102 19.60 19.75 19.29
N GLU A 103 20.14 20.06 20.46
CA GLU A 103 19.36 20.49 21.64
C GLU A 103 19.54 21.99 21.98
N CYS A 104 20.52 22.64 21.35
CA CYS A 104 20.95 24.01 21.64
C CYS A 104 19.76 24.99 21.65
N GLU A 105 19.55 25.64 22.79
CA GLU A 105 18.47 26.62 22.98
C GLU A 105 18.64 27.88 22.12
N HIS A 106 19.88 28.19 21.74
CA HIS A 106 20.21 29.36 20.92
C HIS A 106 20.30 29.03 19.42
N ASN A 107 19.85 27.85 18.99
CA ASN A 107 19.81 27.50 17.58
C ASN A 107 18.69 28.32 16.90
N PRO A 108 19.01 29.29 16.01
CA PRO A 108 18.00 30.14 15.37
C PRO A 108 17.02 29.33 14.51
N LYS A 109 17.47 28.22 13.94
CA LYS A 109 16.66 27.33 13.11
C LYS A 109 15.89 26.28 13.90
N LYS A 110 15.93 26.34 15.24
CA LYS A 110 15.22 25.38 16.09
C LYS A 110 13.72 25.45 15.76
N PRO A 111 13.10 24.34 15.31
CA PRO A 111 11.69 24.32 15.03
C PRO A 111 10.91 24.45 16.35
N VAL A 112 10.13 25.52 16.46
CA VAL A 112 9.29 25.79 17.63
C VAL A 112 7.84 25.95 17.19
N PRO A 113 6.88 25.44 17.98
CA PRO A 113 5.47 25.65 17.68
C PRO A 113 5.13 27.13 17.88
N CYS A 114 4.27 27.68 17.02
CA CYS A 114 3.78 29.03 17.19
C CYS A 114 2.98 29.18 18.50
N GLU A 115 3.41 30.08 19.38
CA GLU A 115 2.75 30.36 20.65
C GLU A 115 1.40 31.08 20.49
N GLN A 116 1.15 31.70 19.32
CA GLN A 116 -0.10 32.39 18.99
C GLN A 116 -1.22 31.43 18.54
N GLY A 117 -1.00 30.11 18.65
CA GLY A 117 -2.05 29.10 18.49
C GLY A 117 -2.38 28.68 17.06
N CYS A 118 -1.59 29.06 16.06
CA CYS A 118 -1.79 28.60 14.67
C CYS A 118 -1.34 27.15 14.42
N GLY A 119 -0.59 26.56 15.37
CA GLY A 119 -0.10 25.18 15.29
C GLY A 119 1.00 24.94 14.25
N LEU A 120 1.48 25.99 13.57
CA LEU A 120 2.61 25.89 12.65
C LEU A 120 3.93 25.75 13.41
N ILE A 121 4.83 24.94 12.87
CA ILE A 121 6.21 24.80 13.34
C ILE A 121 7.05 25.79 12.55
N ILE A 122 7.71 26.72 13.24
CA ILE A 122 8.43 27.84 12.65
C ILE A 122 9.85 27.86 13.23
N PRO A 123 10.88 28.19 12.44
CA PRO A 123 12.19 28.52 12.97
C PRO A 123 12.14 29.64 14.02
N MET A 124 12.95 29.53 15.08
CA MET A 124 12.96 30.49 16.19
C MET A 124 13.32 31.92 15.77
N ASP A 125 14.17 32.09 14.76
CA ASP A 125 14.54 33.40 14.18
C ASP A 125 13.41 34.04 13.37
N GLU A 126 12.63 33.24 12.64
CA GLU A 126 11.48 33.70 11.85
C GLU A 126 10.22 34.00 12.69
N LEU A 127 10.22 33.62 13.97
CA LEU A 127 9.05 33.76 14.85
C LEU A 127 8.62 35.23 15.05
N LYS A 128 9.55 36.17 14.98
CA LYS A 128 9.27 37.62 15.11
C LYS A 128 8.49 38.19 13.92
N ASP A 129 8.71 37.64 12.74
CA ASP A 129 8.08 38.09 11.49
C ASP A 129 6.87 37.22 11.11
N HIS A 130 6.49 36.26 11.97
CA HIS A 130 5.40 35.33 11.72
C HIS A 130 4.02 36.01 11.80
N ASN A 131 3.22 35.86 10.75
CA ASN A 131 1.81 36.27 10.72
C ASN A 131 0.91 35.05 10.54
N CYS A 132 0.31 34.57 11.64
CA CYS A 132 -0.53 33.38 11.66
C CYS A 132 -1.63 33.40 10.59
N VAL A 133 -2.31 34.54 10.42
CA VAL A 133 -3.46 34.65 9.52
C VAL A 133 -3.03 34.54 8.06
N ARG A 134 -1.90 35.15 7.69
CA ARG A 134 -1.35 35.05 6.33
C ARG A 134 -0.94 33.62 6.00
N GLU A 135 -0.18 32.98 6.89
CA GLU A 135 0.31 31.62 6.68
C GLU A 135 -0.84 30.60 6.63
N LEU A 136 -1.83 30.71 7.54
CA LEU A 136 -3.00 29.83 7.52
C LEU A 136 -3.84 30.02 6.25
N ARG A 137 -4.02 31.26 5.76
CA ARG A 137 -4.71 31.50 4.48
C ARG A 137 -3.97 30.91 3.31
N ALA A 138 -2.64 31.06 3.27
CA ALA A 138 -1.81 30.46 2.23
C ALA A 138 -1.89 28.93 2.26
N LEU A 139 -1.85 28.33 3.46
CA LEU A 139 -2.00 26.89 3.65
C LEU A 139 -3.36 26.38 3.17
N ILE A 140 -4.45 27.05 3.54
CA ILE A 140 -5.80 26.71 3.09
C ILE A 140 -5.89 26.80 1.57
N HIS A 141 -5.36 27.87 0.97
CA HIS A 141 -5.37 28.03 -0.49
C HIS A 141 -4.59 26.92 -1.20
N ASN A 142 -3.40 26.59 -0.70
CA ASN A 142 -2.58 25.49 -1.23
C ASN A 142 -3.30 24.14 -1.12
N GLN A 143 -3.93 23.87 0.02
CA GLN A 143 -4.73 22.66 0.22
C GLN A 143 -5.93 22.61 -0.72
N GLN A 144 -6.64 23.72 -0.90
CA GLN A 144 -7.77 23.81 -1.83
C GLN A 144 -7.32 23.53 -3.28
N GLN A 145 -6.19 24.07 -3.70
CA GLN A 145 -5.63 23.80 -5.03
C GLN A 145 -5.27 22.31 -5.20
N LYS A 146 -4.56 21.71 -4.24
CA LYS A 146 -4.24 20.28 -4.26
C LYS A 146 -5.48 19.40 -4.34
N ILE A 147 -6.54 19.76 -3.61
CA ILE A 147 -7.82 19.03 -3.67
C ILE A 147 -8.42 19.12 -5.07
N GLN A 148 -8.38 20.29 -5.71
CA GLN A 148 -8.87 20.45 -7.09
C GLN A 148 -8.05 19.62 -8.08
N ASP A 149 -6.72 19.65 -7.97
CA ASP A 149 -5.83 18.87 -8.84
C ASP A 149 -6.12 17.37 -8.69
N PHE A 150 -6.23 16.85 -7.46
CA PHE A 150 -6.58 15.45 -7.23
C PHE A 150 -7.99 15.10 -7.71
N GLN A 151 -8.96 16.02 -7.61
CA GLN A 151 -10.30 15.79 -8.16
C GLN A 151 -10.27 15.65 -9.68
N GLN A 152 -9.44 16.43 -10.37
CA GLN A 152 -9.25 16.33 -11.81
C GLN A 152 -8.56 15.00 -12.19
N GLU A 153 -7.48 14.63 -11.49
CA GLU A 153 -6.81 13.34 -11.71
C GLU A 153 -7.74 12.15 -11.53
N ILE A 154 -8.60 12.17 -10.50
CA ILE A 154 -9.60 11.13 -10.27
C ILE A 154 -10.62 11.08 -11.41
N ALA A 155 -11.03 12.23 -11.95
CA ALA A 155 -11.95 12.27 -13.09
C ALA A 155 -11.32 11.66 -14.34
N ASP A 156 -10.06 11.99 -14.62
CA ASP A 156 -9.31 11.46 -15.77
C ASP A 156 -9.06 9.96 -15.65
N GLN A 157 -8.67 9.47 -14.47
CA GLN A 157 -8.52 8.05 -14.21
C GLN A 157 -9.84 7.28 -14.36
N ARG A 158 -10.95 7.85 -13.90
CA ARG A 158 -12.28 7.25 -14.09
C ARG A 158 -12.65 7.16 -15.57
N PHE A 159 -12.30 8.17 -16.36
CA PHE A 159 -12.50 8.15 -17.81
C PHE A 159 -11.69 7.01 -18.46
N GLN A 160 -10.39 6.91 -18.15
CA GLN A 160 -9.52 5.86 -18.68
C GLN A 160 -9.99 4.46 -18.30
N ILE A 161 -10.40 4.24 -17.05
CA ILE A 161 -10.95 2.95 -16.59
C ILE A 161 -12.21 2.58 -17.37
N ASN A 162 -13.08 3.54 -17.66
CA ASN A 162 -14.30 3.29 -18.41
C ASN A 162 -14.00 2.95 -19.88
N GLU A 163 -12.99 3.59 -20.48
CA GLU A 163 -12.52 3.28 -21.83
C GLU A 163 -11.93 1.86 -21.90
N GLN A 164 -11.00 1.52 -21.01
CA GLN A 164 -10.42 0.18 -20.90
C GLN A 164 -11.47 -0.90 -20.66
N LYS A 165 -12.49 -0.62 -19.84
CA LYS A 165 -13.63 -1.54 -19.65
C LYS A 165 -14.37 -1.80 -20.95
N ARG A 166 -14.61 -0.76 -21.77
CA ARG A 166 -15.28 -0.92 -23.08
C ARG A 166 -14.45 -1.77 -24.04
N GLU A 167 -13.15 -1.51 -24.14
CA GLU A 167 -12.24 -2.33 -24.96
C GLU A 167 -12.24 -3.80 -24.51
N LEU A 168 -12.21 -4.02 -23.20
CA LEU A 168 -12.26 -5.36 -22.61
C LEU A 168 -13.58 -6.07 -22.94
N TYR A 169 -14.72 -5.38 -22.92
CA TYR A 169 -16.00 -5.96 -23.35
C TYR A 169 -15.98 -6.37 -24.83
N ILE A 170 -15.44 -5.52 -25.71
CA ILE A 170 -15.31 -5.84 -27.14
C ILE A 170 -14.41 -7.06 -27.35
N LEU A 171 -13.28 -7.12 -26.65
CA LEU A 171 -12.37 -8.27 -26.71
C LEU A 171 -13.05 -9.56 -26.23
N LYS A 172 -13.83 -9.49 -25.14
CA LYS A 172 -14.63 -10.61 -24.65
C LYS A 172 -15.63 -11.10 -25.70
N ASP A 173 -16.36 -10.20 -26.35
CA ASP A 173 -17.33 -10.55 -27.38
C ASP A 173 -16.67 -11.15 -28.62
N PHE A 174 -15.51 -10.62 -29.03
CA PHE A 174 -14.71 -11.19 -30.10
C PHE A 174 -14.23 -12.61 -29.79
N MET A 175 -13.75 -12.86 -28.56
CA MET A 175 -13.36 -14.21 -28.13
C MET A 175 -14.54 -15.18 -28.12
N ARG A 176 -15.73 -14.74 -27.68
CA ARG A 176 -16.97 -15.54 -27.74
C ARG A 176 -17.35 -15.90 -29.19
N ALA A 177 -17.24 -14.94 -30.12
CA ALA A 177 -17.52 -15.18 -31.54
C ALA A 177 -16.54 -16.18 -32.19
N MET A 178 -15.28 -16.19 -31.75
CA MET A 178 -14.25 -17.14 -32.23
C MET A 178 -14.27 -18.53 -31.55
N ARG A 179 -15.25 -18.84 -30.68
CA ARG A 179 -15.39 -20.14 -30.00
C ARG A 179 -15.51 -21.34 -30.95
N VAL A 180 -15.96 -21.10 -32.19
CA VAL A 180 -16.22 -22.13 -33.20
C VAL A 180 -14.97 -22.48 -34.02
N SER A 181 -13.98 -21.59 -34.11
CA SER A 181 -12.86 -21.71 -35.05
C SER A 181 -11.63 -22.41 -34.50
N ASN A 182 -11.46 -22.55 -33.18
CA ASN A 182 -10.25 -23.16 -32.59
C ASN A 182 -10.53 -23.83 -31.22
N PRO A 183 -10.07 -25.07 -30.98
CA PRO A 183 -10.14 -25.74 -29.67
C PRO A 183 -9.53 -24.94 -28.51
N THR A 184 -8.43 -24.20 -28.72
CA THR A 184 -7.83 -23.40 -27.66
C THR A 184 -8.69 -22.19 -27.29
N MET A 185 -9.34 -21.57 -28.28
CA MET A 185 -10.27 -20.46 -28.06
C MET A 185 -11.53 -20.91 -27.32
N ARG A 186 -11.99 -22.14 -27.56
CA ARG A 186 -13.08 -22.75 -26.79
C ARG A 186 -12.70 -22.95 -25.33
N ALA A 187 -11.53 -23.54 -25.07
CA ALA A 187 -11.04 -23.75 -23.71
C ALA A 187 -10.91 -22.43 -22.93
N LEU A 188 -10.39 -21.37 -23.59
CA LEU A 188 -10.29 -20.03 -22.99
C LEU A 188 -11.67 -19.42 -22.71
N ALA A 189 -12.63 -19.55 -23.63
CA ALA A 189 -13.99 -19.05 -23.43
C ALA A 189 -14.70 -19.77 -22.26
N ASP A 190 -14.55 -21.09 -22.17
CA ASP A 190 -15.11 -21.90 -21.09
C ASP A 190 -14.49 -21.51 -19.73
N ASP A 191 -13.19 -21.20 -19.72
CA ASP A 191 -12.50 -20.77 -18.50
C ASP A 191 -12.96 -19.39 -18.04
N MET A 192 -13.12 -18.46 -18.98
CA MET A 192 -13.67 -17.14 -18.70
C MET A 192 -15.11 -17.18 -18.19
N GLU A 193 -15.94 -18.07 -18.73
CA GLU A 193 -17.33 -18.28 -18.28
C GLU A 193 -17.32 -18.78 -16.82
N ARG A 194 -16.49 -19.78 -16.48
CA ARG A 194 -16.31 -20.26 -15.09
C ARG A 194 -15.88 -19.14 -14.14
N ASP A 195 -14.91 -18.34 -14.57
CA ASP A 195 -14.38 -17.20 -13.83
C ASP A 195 -15.46 -16.14 -13.52
N GLU A 196 -16.37 -15.91 -14.47
CA GLU A 196 -17.51 -15.01 -14.32
C GLU A 196 -18.46 -15.50 -13.22
N VAL A 197 -18.75 -16.81 -13.20
CA VAL A 197 -19.58 -17.44 -12.16
C VAL A 197 -18.93 -17.33 -10.77
N VAL A 198 -17.63 -17.59 -10.65
CA VAL A 198 -16.90 -17.47 -9.37
C VAL A 198 -16.91 -16.04 -8.85
N ARG A 199 -16.67 -15.05 -9.73
CA ARG A 199 -16.72 -13.63 -9.35
C ARG A 199 -18.11 -13.21 -8.89
N TRP A 200 -19.16 -13.64 -9.59
CA TRP A 200 -20.53 -13.38 -9.18
C TRP A 200 -20.86 -14.06 -7.85
N SER A 201 -20.46 -15.32 -7.64
CA SER A 201 -20.64 -15.97 -6.33
C SER A 201 -20.02 -15.17 -5.18
N ASN A 202 -18.80 -14.66 -5.40
CA ASN A 202 -18.07 -13.89 -4.39
C ASN A 202 -18.70 -12.52 -4.10
N SER A 203 -19.53 -11.98 -4.99
CA SER A 203 -20.27 -10.74 -4.73
C SER A 203 -21.53 -10.97 -3.89
N LEU A 204 -22.05 -12.20 -3.85
CA LEU A 204 -23.24 -12.55 -3.08
C LEU A 204 -22.91 -12.80 -1.60
N ALA A 205 -23.81 -12.35 -0.73
CA ALA A 205 -23.74 -12.63 0.70
C ALA A 205 -23.95 -14.13 0.97
N ARG A 206 -23.16 -14.70 1.87
CA ARG A 206 -23.38 -16.07 2.36
C ARG A 206 -24.67 -16.13 3.16
N ALA A 207 -25.47 -17.16 2.94
CA ALA A 207 -26.73 -17.38 3.62
C ALA A 207 -26.63 -18.58 4.57
N ARG A 208 -27.35 -18.52 5.68
CA ARG A 208 -27.62 -19.68 6.53
C ARG A 208 -29.09 -20.05 6.44
N VAL A 209 -29.37 -21.29 6.03
CA VAL A 209 -30.72 -21.85 6.03
C VAL A 209 -30.98 -22.54 7.37
N THR A 210 -31.90 -21.99 8.16
CA THR A 210 -32.26 -22.52 9.49
C THR A 210 -33.43 -23.49 9.44
N ARG A 211 -34.26 -23.41 8.39
CA ARG A 211 -35.50 -24.23 8.25
C ARG A 211 -35.58 -24.93 6.90
N TRP A 212 -34.79 -25.99 6.75
CA TRP A 212 -34.78 -26.81 5.53
C TRP A 212 -36.14 -27.44 5.17
N GLY A 213 -37.00 -27.71 6.15
CA GLY A 213 -38.35 -28.23 5.90
C GLY A 213 -39.32 -27.22 5.28
N GLY A 214 -38.98 -25.93 5.27
CA GLY A 214 -39.77 -24.87 4.63
C GLY A 214 -39.45 -24.67 3.15
N MET A 215 -38.70 -25.60 2.55
CA MET A 215 -38.33 -25.57 1.14
C MET A 215 -39.56 -25.76 0.24
N ILE A 216 -39.70 -24.87 -0.74
CA ILE A 216 -40.73 -24.93 -1.78
C ILE A 216 -40.13 -25.70 -2.95
N SER A 217 -40.52 -26.97 -3.12
CA SER A 217 -39.97 -27.84 -4.16
C SER A 217 -40.67 -27.74 -5.51
N THR A 218 -41.87 -27.17 -5.52
CA THR A 218 -42.72 -26.96 -6.71
C THR A 218 -43.14 -25.49 -6.84
N PRO A 219 -42.19 -24.55 -7.05
CA PRO A 219 -42.53 -23.15 -7.21
C PRO A 219 -43.37 -22.91 -8.47
N ASP A 220 -44.39 -22.07 -8.38
CA ASP A 220 -45.21 -21.68 -9.54
C ASP A 220 -44.46 -20.73 -10.48
N ASP A 221 -44.99 -20.53 -11.69
CA ASP A 221 -44.33 -19.73 -12.73
C ASP A 221 -44.12 -18.26 -12.30
N ILE A 222 -45.02 -17.72 -11.47
CA ILE A 222 -44.91 -16.36 -10.93
C ILE A 222 -43.72 -16.27 -10.00
N LEU A 223 -43.59 -17.19 -9.04
CA LEU A 223 -42.47 -17.22 -8.11
C LEU A 223 -41.16 -17.45 -8.84
N GLN A 224 -41.13 -18.35 -9.84
CA GLN A 224 -39.95 -18.57 -10.67
C GLN A 224 -39.54 -17.29 -11.42
N ALA A 225 -40.47 -16.56 -12.04
CA ALA A 225 -40.18 -15.31 -12.73
C ALA A 225 -39.64 -14.22 -11.79
N VAL A 226 -40.17 -14.13 -10.57
CA VAL A 226 -39.70 -13.19 -9.54
C VAL A 226 -38.27 -13.52 -9.10
N ILE A 227 -37.95 -14.80 -8.88
CA ILE A 227 -36.59 -15.21 -8.52
C ILE A 227 -35.62 -15.01 -9.68
N LYS A 228 -36.01 -15.35 -10.91
CA LYS A 228 -35.21 -15.13 -12.12
C LYS A 228 -34.83 -13.65 -12.28
N ARG A 229 -35.77 -12.75 -12.06
CA ARG A 229 -35.51 -11.30 -12.10
C ARG A 229 -34.52 -10.87 -11.02
N SER A 230 -34.69 -11.34 -9.78
CA SER A 230 -33.75 -11.03 -8.69
C SER A 230 -32.35 -11.60 -8.92
N LEU A 231 -32.21 -12.75 -9.57
CA LEU A 231 -30.92 -13.28 -10.01
C LEU A 231 -30.28 -12.37 -11.06
N ALA A 232 -31.03 -11.97 -12.09
CA ALA A 232 -30.53 -11.06 -13.12
C ALA A 232 -30.10 -9.70 -12.52
N ASP A 233 -30.92 -9.12 -11.63
CA ASP A 233 -30.62 -7.85 -10.95
C ASP A 233 -29.39 -7.95 -10.03
N SER A 234 -29.06 -9.15 -9.55
CA SER A 234 -27.84 -9.42 -8.76
C SER A 234 -26.56 -9.53 -9.59
N GLY A 235 -26.66 -9.41 -10.92
CA GLY A 235 -25.54 -9.57 -11.85
C GLY A 235 -25.21 -11.03 -12.18
N CYS A 236 -26.19 -11.94 -12.11
CA CYS A 236 -25.99 -13.34 -12.48
C CYS A 236 -25.59 -13.46 -13.97
N PRO A 237 -24.55 -14.25 -14.32
CA PRO A 237 -24.10 -14.39 -15.70
C PRO A 237 -25.21 -14.94 -16.60
N ALA A 238 -25.48 -14.25 -17.72
CA ALA A 238 -26.63 -14.56 -18.59
C ALA A 238 -26.63 -16.00 -19.13
N HIS A 239 -25.44 -16.61 -19.27
CA HIS A 239 -25.29 -17.97 -19.78
C HIS A 239 -25.70 -19.08 -18.79
N ILE A 240 -25.90 -18.76 -17.49
CA ILE A 240 -26.32 -19.75 -16.47
C ILE A 240 -27.70 -19.47 -15.85
N VAL A 241 -28.28 -18.27 -16.05
CA VAL A 241 -29.52 -17.87 -15.37
C VAL A 241 -30.67 -18.84 -15.68
N ASP A 242 -30.82 -19.23 -16.94
CA ASP A 242 -31.89 -20.14 -17.35
C ASP A 242 -31.69 -21.56 -16.79
N ASP A 243 -30.46 -22.07 -16.83
CA ASP A 243 -30.09 -23.38 -16.29
C ASP A 243 -30.29 -23.46 -14.77
N LEU A 244 -29.99 -22.38 -14.04
CA LEU A 244 -30.24 -22.28 -12.60
C LEU A 244 -31.74 -22.26 -12.28
N MET A 245 -32.52 -21.55 -13.09
CA MET A 245 -33.96 -21.47 -12.93
C MET A 245 -34.67 -22.76 -13.32
N GLU A 246 -34.16 -23.52 -14.28
CA GLU A 246 -34.65 -24.87 -14.54
C GLU A 246 -34.47 -25.76 -13.29
N LYS A 247 -33.32 -25.63 -12.63
CA LYS A 247 -32.94 -26.33 -11.38
C LYS A 247 -33.52 -25.70 -10.10
N CYS A 248 -34.57 -24.89 -10.21
CA CYS A 248 -35.31 -24.40 -9.05
C CYS A 248 -36.48 -25.30 -8.61
N HIS A 249 -36.84 -26.29 -9.43
CA HIS A 249 -37.98 -27.17 -9.25
C HIS A 249 -37.51 -28.63 -9.12
N GLU A 250 -38.18 -29.41 -8.27
CA GLU A 250 -37.81 -30.81 -7.99
C GLU A 250 -37.76 -31.74 -9.21
N ARG A 251 -38.44 -31.39 -10.32
CA ARG A 251 -38.42 -32.14 -11.57
C ARG A 251 -37.03 -32.16 -12.24
N SER A 252 -36.21 -31.16 -11.92
CA SER A 252 -34.87 -30.96 -12.47
C SER A 252 -33.80 -30.97 -11.37
N TRP A 253 -34.15 -31.41 -10.15
CA TRP A 253 -33.21 -31.58 -9.06
C TRP A 253 -32.46 -32.91 -9.16
N PRO A 254 -31.24 -32.98 -8.61
CA PRO A 254 -30.45 -34.20 -8.61
C PRO A 254 -31.10 -35.27 -7.74
N LEU A 255 -30.69 -36.52 -7.92
CA LEU A 255 -31.34 -37.70 -7.34
C LEU A 255 -31.50 -37.63 -5.82
N GLY A 256 -30.54 -37.01 -5.13
CA GLY A 256 -30.54 -36.80 -3.68
C GLY A 256 -31.56 -35.78 -3.16
N LEU A 257 -32.24 -35.05 -4.05
CA LEU A 257 -33.24 -34.03 -3.73
C LEU A 257 -34.60 -34.23 -4.43
N SER A 258 -34.67 -35.16 -5.39
CA SER A 258 -35.79 -35.31 -6.34
C SER A 258 -37.14 -35.66 -5.71
N SER A 259 -37.17 -36.32 -4.54
CA SER A 259 -38.41 -36.73 -3.87
C SER A 259 -38.48 -36.27 -2.41
N LEU A 260 -39.70 -36.15 -1.87
CA LEU A 260 -39.91 -35.81 -0.45
C LEU A 260 -39.21 -36.79 0.50
N GLU A 261 -39.27 -38.08 0.22
CA GLU A 261 -38.63 -39.13 1.02
C GLU A 261 -37.11 -38.96 1.01
N THR A 262 -36.52 -38.78 -0.18
CA THR A 262 -35.08 -38.53 -0.32
C THR A 262 -34.68 -37.28 0.46
N ARG A 263 -35.50 -36.22 0.41
CA ARG A 263 -35.23 -34.98 1.12
C ARG A 263 -35.28 -35.13 2.64
N GLN A 264 -36.18 -35.96 3.16
CA GLN A 264 -36.24 -36.25 4.58
C GLN A 264 -35.02 -37.07 5.04
N ASN A 265 -34.62 -38.07 4.25
CA ASN A 265 -33.47 -38.93 4.54
C ASN A 265 -32.14 -38.16 4.51
N ASN A 266 -31.99 -37.23 3.55
CA ASN A 266 -30.76 -36.46 3.35
C ASN A 266 -30.71 -35.15 4.15
N ARG A 267 -31.71 -34.85 4.98
CA ARG A 267 -31.84 -33.55 5.68
C ARG A 267 -30.60 -33.10 6.44
N ARG A 268 -29.87 -34.03 7.06
CA ARG A 268 -28.63 -33.72 7.82
C ARG A 268 -27.50 -33.24 6.91
N GLN A 269 -27.49 -33.67 5.65
CA GLN A 269 -26.44 -33.30 4.69
C GLN A 269 -26.61 -31.85 4.22
N TYR A 270 -27.81 -31.28 4.30
CA TYR A 270 -28.07 -29.94 3.79
C TYR A 270 -27.32 -28.84 4.52
N GLU A 271 -27.03 -29.05 5.82
CA GLU A 271 -26.24 -28.11 6.61
C GLU A 271 -24.80 -27.94 6.09
N SER A 272 -24.32 -28.89 5.27
CA SER A 272 -23.00 -28.80 4.64
C SER A 272 -22.95 -27.94 3.38
N TYR A 273 -24.10 -27.52 2.82
CA TYR A 273 -24.13 -26.63 1.67
C TYR A 273 -23.58 -25.24 1.99
N VAL A 274 -22.75 -24.74 1.08
CA VAL A 274 -22.40 -23.33 1.00
C VAL A 274 -23.46 -22.63 0.16
N CYS A 275 -24.36 -21.92 0.85
CA CYS A 275 -25.46 -21.19 0.24
C CYS A 275 -25.13 -19.70 0.08
N LYS A 276 -25.52 -19.12 -1.05
CA LYS A 276 -25.47 -17.68 -1.33
C LYS A 276 -26.88 -17.11 -1.37
N ARG A 277 -27.12 -15.98 -0.70
CA ARG A 277 -28.45 -15.37 -0.60
C ARG A 277 -28.84 -14.67 -1.89
N ILE A 278 -30.05 -14.91 -2.37
CA ILE A 278 -30.65 -14.08 -3.42
C ILE A 278 -31.15 -12.77 -2.78
N PRO A 279 -30.66 -11.59 -3.21
CA PRO A 279 -30.98 -10.32 -2.57
C PRO A 279 -32.50 -10.08 -2.46
N GLY A 280 -32.97 -9.72 -1.26
CA GLY A 280 -34.37 -9.39 -1.02
C GLY A 280 -35.36 -10.56 -1.12
N LYS A 281 -34.89 -11.81 -1.24
CA LYS A 281 -35.73 -13.00 -1.36
C LYS A 281 -35.43 -14.01 -0.25
N GLN A 282 -36.42 -14.85 0.06
CA GLN A 282 -36.24 -16.09 0.80
C GLN A 282 -35.85 -17.19 -0.18
N ALA A 283 -34.70 -17.02 -0.84
CA ALA A 283 -34.13 -18.03 -1.71
C ALA A 283 -32.60 -17.98 -1.64
N VAL A 284 -31.98 -19.12 -1.93
CA VAL A 284 -30.52 -19.26 -2.03
C VAL A 284 -30.12 -19.91 -3.33
N VAL A 285 -28.92 -19.56 -3.79
CA VAL A 285 -28.21 -20.27 -4.85
C VAL A 285 -27.14 -21.14 -4.20
N VAL A 286 -27.03 -22.37 -4.67
CA VAL A 286 -26.00 -23.34 -4.29
C VAL A 286 -25.20 -23.66 -5.55
N LEU A 287 -24.03 -23.04 -5.69
CA LEU A 287 -23.20 -23.16 -6.88
C LEU A 287 -22.22 -24.34 -6.75
N ALA A 288 -22.00 -25.06 -7.85
CA ALA A 288 -21.07 -26.18 -7.88
C ALA A 288 -19.62 -25.75 -7.54
N CYS A 289 -19.21 -24.57 -8.00
CA CYS A 289 -17.89 -24.02 -7.70
C CYS A 289 -17.62 -23.75 -6.20
N ASP A 290 -18.66 -23.50 -5.40
CA ASP A 290 -18.56 -23.31 -3.95
C ASP A 290 -18.76 -24.60 -3.14
N ASN A 291 -19.21 -25.67 -3.80
CA ASN A 291 -19.61 -26.92 -3.16
C ASN A 291 -18.89 -28.16 -3.72
N PRO A 292 -17.55 -28.14 -3.93
CA PRO A 292 -16.82 -29.30 -4.45
C PRO A 292 -16.79 -30.49 -3.47
N HIS A 293 -17.11 -30.25 -2.19
CA HIS A 293 -17.17 -31.25 -1.13
C HIS A 293 -18.52 -31.98 -1.06
N ILE A 294 -19.55 -31.51 -1.77
CA ILE A 294 -20.86 -32.14 -1.78
C ILE A 294 -20.90 -33.24 -2.85
N ASN A 295 -21.56 -34.35 -2.53
CA ASN A 295 -21.72 -35.48 -3.45
C ASN A 295 -22.43 -35.05 -4.75
N GLU A 296 -22.03 -35.61 -5.89
CA GLU A 296 -22.61 -35.37 -7.21
C GLU A 296 -24.11 -35.67 -7.24
N ASP A 297 -24.58 -36.68 -6.50
CA ASP A 297 -26.01 -37.01 -6.39
C ASP A 297 -26.85 -35.90 -5.71
N MET A 298 -26.19 -34.95 -5.05
CA MET A 298 -26.80 -33.84 -4.30
C MET A 298 -26.51 -32.48 -4.96
N MET A 299 -25.80 -32.46 -6.08
CA MET A 299 -25.42 -31.25 -6.80
C MET A 299 -25.78 -31.35 -8.28
N ALA A 300 -25.81 -30.21 -8.95
CA ALA A 300 -25.96 -30.16 -10.40
C ALA A 300 -25.21 -28.93 -10.92
N ASP A 301 -24.60 -29.06 -12.10
CA ASP A 301 -23.95 -27.94 -12.77
C ASP A 301 -24.98 -27.07 -13.50
N PRO A 302 -24.88 -25.73 -13.47
CA PRO A 302 -23.86 -24.92 -12.78
C PRO A 302 -24.18 -24.68 -11.28
N GLY A 303 -25.38 -25.03 -10.83
CA GLY A 303 -25.83 -24.95 -9.45
C GLY A 303 -27.32 -25.26 -9.30
N LEU A 304 -27.83 -25.03 -8.09
CA LEU A 304 -29.24 -25.22 -7.72
C LEU A 304 -29.80 -23.92 -7.15
N VAL A 305 -31.09 -23.68 -7.37
CA VAL A 305 -31.84 -22.61 -6.71
C VAL A 305 -32.83 -23.23 -5.74
N MET A 306 -32.78 -22.84 -4.48
CA MET A 306 -33.69 -23.35 -3.45
C MET A 306 -34.48 -22.20 -2.86
N ILE A 307 -35.80 -22.30 -2.94
CA ILE A 307 -36.74 -21.26 -2.48
C ILE A 307 -37.38 -21.75 -1.18
N PHE A 308 -37.55 -20.84 -0.22
CA PHE A 308 -38.09 -21.14 1.09
C PHE A 308 -39.21 -20.18 1.45
N ALA A 309 -40.17 -20.64 2.23
CA ALA A 309 -41.19 -19.76 2.79
C ALA A 309 -40.60 -18.78 3.83
N HIS A 310 -39.58 -19.23 4.58
CA HIS A 310 -38.93 -18.51 5.67
C HIS A 310 -37.67 -19.26 6.12
N GLY A 311 -36.80 -18.61 6.91
CA GLY A 311 -35.66 -19.25 7.56
C GLY A 311 -34.33 -19.10 6.82
N ILE A 312 -34.18 -18.06 6.01
CA ILE A 312 -32.89 -17.66 5.42
C ILE A 312 -32.39 -16.40 6.12
N GLU A 313 -31.23 -16.54 6.77
CA GLU A 313 -30.46 -15.48 7.42
C GLU A 313 -29.28 -15.07 6.53
#